data_AF-A0A8I6RJI2-F1
#
_entry.id   AF-A0A8I6RJI2-F1
#
_cell.length_a   1.000
_cell.length_b   1.000
_cell.length_c   1.000
_cell.angle_alpha   90.00
_cell.angle_beta   90.00
_cell.angle_gamma   90.00
#
_symmetry.space_group_name_H-M   'P 1'
#
loop_
_entity.id
_entity.type
_entity.pdbx_description
1 polymer ?
#
loop_
_entity_poly.entity_id
_entity_poly.type
_entity_poly.pdbx_seq_one_letter_code
_entity_poly.pdbx_strand_id
1 'polypeptide(L)'
;MMESRKIMKAKRSKDNISELEENKVSSAKVGFNALYEISQLLNCGLDRQSLAICSRLCQDGVQPEALANIIIMMRNQAEEYRSKQDGNKTQSNGNK
;
A
#
# COMPACT_ATOMS: atom_id res chain seq x y z
N MET A 1 -8.40 -15.76 -49.65
CA MET A 1 -9.02 -14.52 -49.13
C MET A 1 -9.74 -14.68 -47.78
N MET A 2 -10.18 -15.88 -47.36
CA MET A 2 -10.89 -16.06 -46.09
C MET A 2 -9.97 -16.10 -44.84
N GLU A 3 -8.75 -16.64 -44.96
CA GLU A 3 -7.79 -16.72 -43.83
C GLU A 3 -7.31 -15.35 -43.34
N SER A 4 -7.07 -14.41 -44.26
CA SER A 4 -6.69 -13.03 -43.92
C SER A 4 -7.81 -12.29 -43.15
N ARG A 5 -9.08 -12.62 -43.41
CA ARG A 5 -10.23 -12.05 -42.67
C ARG A 5 -10.34 -12.61 -41.25
N LYS A 6 -9.98 -13.87 -41.02
CA LYS A 6 -9.90 -14.45 -39.66
C LYS A 6 -8.77 -13.80 -38.85
N ILE A 7 -7.58 -13.63 -39.45
CA ILE A 7 -6.43 -12.99 -38.80
C ILE A 7 -6.73 -11.53 -38.45
N MET A 8 -7.41 -10.77 -39.33
CA MET A 8 -7.77 -9.37 -39.08
C MET A 8 -8.80 -9.21 -37.95
N LYS A 9 -9.77 -10.12 -37.83
CA LYS A 9 -10.73 -10.13 -36.70
C LYS A 9 -10.06 -10.49 -35.37
N ALA A 10 -9.16 -11.48 -35.37
CA ALA A 10 -8.42 -11.87 -34.17
C ALA A 10 -7.45 -10.78 -33.69
N LYS A 11 -6.78 -10.09 -34.62
CA LYS A 11 -5.87 -8.97 -34.29
C LYS A 11 -6.60 -7.79 -33.65
N ARG A 12 -7.73 -7.37 -34.25
CA ARG A 12 -8.57 -6.29 -33.70
C ARG A 12 -9.12 -6.62 -32.30
N SER A 13 -9.43 -7.88 -32.03
CA SER A 13 -9.87 -8.32 -30.69
C SER A 13 -8.74 -8.29 -29.66
N LYS A 14 -7.49 -8.55 -30.06
CA LYS A 14 -6.34 -8.56 -29.15
C LYS A 14 -5.90 -7.16 -28.76
N ASP A 15 -5.91 -6.22 -29.71
CA ASP A 15 -5.56 -4.81 -29.47
C ASP A 15 -6.57 -4.12 -28.50
N ASN A 16 -7.85 -4.52 -28.54
CA ASN A 16 -8.88 -4.00 -27.63
C ASN A 16 -8.75 -4.51 -26.19
N ILE A 17 -8.27 -5.75 -26.01
CA ILE A 17 -8.06 -6.34 -24.67
C ILE A 17 -6.87 -5.68 -23.96
N SER A 18 -5.79 -5.40 -24.68
CA SER A 18 -4.62 -4.68 -24.11
C SER A 18 -4.97 -3.27 -23.64
N GLU A 19 -5.79 -2.55 -24.40
CA GLU A 19 -6.21 -1.18 -24.07
C GLU A 19 -7.10 -1.14 -22.80
N LEU A 20 -7.95 -2.14 -22.61
CA LEU A 20 -8.77 -2.28 -21.40
C LEU A 20 -7.94 -2.59 -20.16
N GLU A 21 -6.91 -3.44 -20.27
CA GLU A 21 -6.02 -3.74 -19.14
C GLU A 21 -5.15 -2.54 -18.75
N GLU A 22 -4.61 -1.80 -19.73
CA GLU A 22 -3.86 -0.57 -19.50
C GLU A 22 -4.72 0.51 -18.81
N ASN A 23 -5.97 0.67 -19.24
CA ASN A 23 -6.93 1.59 -18.63
C ASN A 23 -7.31 1.19 -17.19
N LYS A 24 -7.37 -0.11 -16.90
CA LYS A 24 -7.66 -0.59 -15.53
C LYS A 24 -6.48 -0.34 -14.60
N VAL A 25 -5.26 -0.57 -15.08
CA VAL A 25 -4.02 -0.31 -14.33
C VAL A 25 -3.82 1.19 -14.10
N SER A 26 -4.13 2.02 -15.11
CA SER A 26 -4.04 3.48 -14.97
C SER A 26 -5.08 4.02 -13.97
N SER A 27 -6.32 3.54 -14.03
CA SER A 27 -7.38 3.91 -13.08
C SER A 27 -7.02 3.54 -11.64
N ALA A 28 -6.51 2.34 -11.40
CA ALA A 28 -6.07 1.90 -10.07
C ALA A 28 -4.93 2.77 -9.52
N LYS A 29 -3.97 3.18 -10.37
CA LYS A 29 -2.89 4.08 -9.97
C LYS A 29 -3.40 5.47 -9.59
N VAL A 30 -4.34 6.03 -10.37
CA VAL A 30 -4.96 7.33 -10.08
C VAL A 30 -5.72 7.27 -8.74
N GLY A 31 -6.54 6.24 -8.55
CA GLY A 31 -7.27 6.05 -7.29
C GLY A 31 -6.34 5.91 -6.09
N PHE A 32 -5.27 5.14 -6.23
CA PHE A 32 -4.28 4.98 -5.17
C PHE A 32 -3.54 6.29 -4.84
N ASN A 33 -3.18 7.09 -5.85
CA ASN A 33 -2.54 8.38 -5.62
C ASN A 33 -3.48 9.36 -4.89
N ALA A 34 -4.76 9.39 -5.23
CA ALA A 34 -5.76 10.19 -4.50
C ALA A 34 -5.88 9.75 -3.03
N LEU A 35 -5.90 8.44 -2.75
CA LEU A 35 -5.88 7.92 -1.37
C LEU A 35 -4.63 8.35 -0.60
N TYR A 36 -3.47 8.37 -1.26
CA TYR A 36 -2.22 8.82 -0.65
C TYR A 36 -2.28 10.32 -0.31
N GLU A 37 -2.77 11.16 -1.21
CA GLU A 37 -2.96 12.60 -0.94
C GLU A 37 -3.89 12.83 0.26
N ILE A 38 -5.00 12.10 0.34
CA ILE A 38 -5.92 12.16 1.49
C ILE A 38 -5.18 11.78 2.78
N SER A 39 -4.36 10.73 2.77
CA SER A 39 -3.60 10.30 3.95
C SER A 39 -2.59 11.35 4.44
N GLN A 40 -2.02 12.13 3.52
CA GLN A 40 -1.12 13.24 3.85
C GLN A 40 -1.88 14.43 4.42
N LEU A 41 -3.03 14.78 3.85
CA LEU A 41 -3.90 15.85 4.35
C LEU A 41 -4.41 15.57 5.77
N LEU A 42 -4.76 14.32 6.06
CA LEU A 42 -5.18 13.88 7.39
C LEU A 42 -4.00 13.55 8.31
N ASN A 43 -2.77 13.73 7.83
CA ASN A 43 -1.54 13.52 8.58
C ASN A 43 -1.48 12.15 9.29
N CYS A 44 -1.94 11.09 8.62
CA CYS A 44 -1.94 9.72 9.16
C CYS A 44 -0.52 9.16 9.39
N GLY A 45 0.49 9.79 8.77
CA GLY A 45 1.89 9.38 8.86
C GLY A 45 2.15 8.01 8.24
N LEU A 46 1.40 7.64 7.20
CA LEU A 46 1.61 6.41 6.43
C LEU A 46 2.44 6.74 5.18
N ASP A 47 3.51 5.98 4.96
CA ASP A 47 4.25 6.06 3.70
C ASP A 47 3.50 5.32 2.58
N ARG A 48 3.94 5.54 1.33
CA ARG A 48 3.29 4.98 0.14
C ARG A 48 3.24 3.44 0.14
N GLN A 49 4.28 2.77 0.63
CA GLN A 49 4.32 1.31 0.75
C GLN A 49 3.40 0.83 1.88
N SER A 50 3.44 1.47 3.06
CA SER A 50 2.54 1.13 4.17
C SER A 50 1.07 1.28 3.78
N LEU A 51 0.71 2.36 3.07
CA LEU A 51 -0.64 2.56 2.57
C LEU A 51 -1.04 1.50 1.54
N ALA A 52 -0.12 1.07 0.68
CA ALA A 52 -0.37 -0.01 -0.29
C ALA A 52 -0.68 -1.34 0.42
N ILE A 53 0.06 -1.66 1.48
CA ILE A 53 -0.19 -2.85 2.30
C ILE A 53 -1.57 -2.75 2.97
N CYS A 54 -1.89 -1.61 3.59
CA CYS A 54 -3.18 -1.40 4.24
C CYS A 54 -4.34 -1.50 3.23
N SER A 55 -4.18 -0.90 2.04
CA SER A 55 -5.17 -0.98 0.97
C SER A 55 -5.38 -2.43 0.50
N ARG A 56 -4.32 -3.23 0.44
CA ARG A 56 -4.44 -4.65 0.08
C ARG A 56 -5.16 -5.45 1.15
N LEU A 57 -4.83 -5.23 2.42
CA LEU A 57 -5.52 -5.89 3.55
C LEU A 57 -7.02 -5.56 3.54
N CYS A 58 -7.38 -4.30 3.30
CA CYS A 58 -8.79 -3.90 3.17
C CYS A 58 -9.47 -4.57 1.95
N GLN A 59 -8.78 -4.72 0.82
CA GLN A 59 -9.30 -5.44 -0.35
C GLN A 59 -9.52 -6.93 -0.08
N ASP A 60 -8.66 -7.54 0.74
CA ASP A 60 -8.79 -8.94 1.17
C ASP A 60 -9.86 -9.13 2.27
N GLY A 61 -10.57 -8.06 2.66
CA GLY A 61 -11.73 -8.10 3.57
C GLY A 61 -11.40 -7.81 5.04
N VAL A 62 -10.20 -7.33 5.34
CA VAL A 62 -9.85 -6.91 6.70
C VAL A 62 -10.62 -5.63 7.07
N GLN A 63 -11.19 -5.63 8.28
CA GLN A 63 -11.93 -4.49 8.80
C GLN A 63 -11.00 -3.27 9.04
N PRO A 64 -11.29 -2.08 8.48
CA PRO A 64 -10.42 -0.91 8.59
C PRO A 64 -10.22 -0.43 10.03
N GLU A 65 -11.25 -0.46 10.88
CA GLU A 65 -11.13 -0.02 12.27
C GLU A 65 -10.18 -0.94 13.07
N ALA A 66 -10.28 -2.25 12.87
CA ALA A 66 -9.39 -3.22 13.52
C ALA A 66 -7.94 -3.03 13.05
N LEU A 67 -7.73 -2.81 11.75
CA LEU A 67 -6.40 -2.56 11.19
C LEU A 67 -5.78 -1.28 11.75
N ALA A 68 -6.56 -0.19 11.86
CA ALA A 68 -6.09 1.06 12.44
C ALA A 68 -5.64 0.89 13.90
N ASN A 69 -6.42 0.17 14.70
CA ASN A 69 -6.09 -0.11 16.10
C ASN A 69 -4.76 -0.88 16.23
N ILE A 70 -4.56 -1.88 15.37
CA ILE A 70 -3.31 -2.67 15.34
C ILE A 70 -2.12 -1.77 14.98
N ILE A 71 -2.26 -0.92 13.97
CA ILE A 71 -1.19 0.01 13.55
C ILE A 71 -0.81 0.95 14.69
N ILE A 72 -1.79 1.53 15.39
CA ILE A 72 -1.55 2.42 16.53
C ILE A 72 -0.82 1.65 17.65
N MET A 73 -1.31 0.46 18.00
CA MET A 73 -0.71 -0.38 19.03
C MET A 73 0.75 -0.73 18.70
N MET A 74 1.03 -1.13 17.45
CA MET A 74 2.38 -1.47 17.00
C MET A 74 3.33 -0.27 17.06
N ARG A 75 2.86 0.93 16.69
CA ARG A 75 3.66 2.16 16.79
C ARG A 75 4.01 2.50 18.23
N ASN A 76 3.03 2.45 19.13
CA ASN A 76 3.25 2.70 20.56
C ASN A 76 4.23 1.69 21.16
N GLN A 77 4.07 0.40 20.85
CA GLN A 77 4.99 -0.64 21.31
C GLN A 77 6.41 -0.39 20.79
N ALA A 78 6.58 -0.04 19.51
CA ALA A 78 7.90 0.25 18.95
C ALA A 78 8.59 1.44 19.66
N GLU A 79 7.85 2.49 19.99
CA GLU A 79 8.36 3.63 20.76
C GLU A 79 8.74 3.25 22.19
N GLU A 80 7.92 2.45 22.87
CA GLU A 80 8.23 1.92 24.20
C GLU A 80 9.50 1.06 24.19
N TYR A 81 9.62 0.16 23.21
CA TYR A 81 10.79 -0.70 23.06
C TYR A 81 12.05 0.13 22.82
N ARG A 82 11.96 1.17 21.98
CA ARG A 82 13.07 2.09 21.71
C ARG A 82 13.49 2.86 22.97
N SER A 83 12.53 3.34 23.75
CA SER A 83 12.78 4.07 25.00
C SER A 83 13.47 3.20 26.06
N LYS A 84 13.08 1.92 26.16
CA LYS A 84 13.71 0.95 27.08
C LYS A 84 15.15 0.61 26.69
N GLN A 85 15.46 0.58 25.40
CA GLN A 85 16.82 0.36 24.89
C GLN A 85 17.76 1.53 25.21
N ASP A 86 17.26 2.77 25.10
CA ASP A 86 18.06 3.96 25.37
C ASP A 86 18.33 4.14 26.88
N GLY A 87 17.40 3.74 27.76
CA GLY A 87 17.57 3.78 29.22
C GLY A 87 18.63 2.83 29.78
N ASN A 88 18.94 1.72 29.09
CA ASN A 88 19.88 0.70 29.59
C ASN A 88 21.37 1.08 29.40
N LYS A 89 21.69 2.18 28.71
CA LYS A 89 23.08 2.61 28.47
C LYS A 89 23.67 3.49 29.58
N THR A 90 22.85 4.11 30.43
CA THR A 90 23.30 5.14 31.38
C THR A 90 23.68 4.59 32.77
N GLN A 91 23.44 3.30 33.06
CA GLN A 91 23.68 2.72 34.40
C GLN A 91 24.99 1.93 34.56
N SER A 92 25.91 1.92 33.59
CA SER A 92 27.12 1.08 33.64
C SER A 92 28.46 1.81 33.85
N ASN A 93 28.50 3.11 34.15
CA ASN A 93 29.80 3.78 34.34
C ASN A 93 29.82 4.71 35.56
N GLY A 94 30.12 4.15 36.73
CA GLY A 94 30.19 4.92 37.97
C GLY A 94 30.71 4.18 39.19
N ASN A 95 31.54 3.14 39.04
CA ASN A 95 32.28 2.54 40.15
C ASN A 95 33.77 2.46 39.78
N LYS A 96 34.51 3.54 40.03
CA LYS A 96 35.92 3.47 40.39
C LYS A 96 36.29 4.62 41.32
#